data_AF-A0A653D2L6-F1
#
_entry.id   AF-A0A653D2L6-F1
#
_cell.length_a   1.000
_cell.length_b   1.000
_cell.length_c   1.000
_cell.angle_alpha   90.00
_cell.angle_beta   90.00
_cell.angle_gamma   90.00
#
_symmetry.space_group_name_H-M   'P 1'
#
loop_
_entity.id
_entity.type
_entity.pdbx_description
1 polymer ?
#
loop_
_entity_poly.entity_id
_entity_poly.type
_entity_poly.pdbx_seq_one_letter_code
_entity_poly.pdbx_strand_id
1 'polypeptide(L)'
;MTSIKNPASHEEQAYSTRFVRCRSTVERCIGLLKGQFWYLLKHRTMHYMPLTAAIIIMACAVIYNIALLYNVENPPEILDDIDLEPVPPPLLPSADMMLR
;
A
#
# COMPACT_ATOMS: atom_id res chain seq x y z
N MET A 1 13.25 9.88 -6.20
CA MET A 1 13.65 11.14 -5.54
C MET A 1 14.26 10.80 -4.19
N THR A 2 15.52 11.14 -3.95
CA THR A 2 16.27 10.69 -2.75
C THR A 2 16.63 11.87 -1.85
N SER A 3 16.39 11.71 -0.55
CA SER A 3 16.93 12.59 0.50
C SER A 3 18.46 12.57 0.49
N ILE A 4 19.09 13.68 0.88
CA ILE A 4 20.55 13.77 1.02
C ILE A 4 20.98 12.83 2.15
N LYS A 5 21.87 11.88 1.87
CA LYS A 5 22.26 10.81 2.83
C LYS A 5 23.28 11.27 3.88
N ASN A 6 24.03 12.33 3.59
CA ASN A 6 25.04 12.88 4.50
C ASN A 6 24.98 14.42 4.44
N PRO A 7 24.01 15.05 5.12
CA PRO A 7 23.87 16.50 5.12
C PRO A 7 25.03 17.13 5.91
N ALA A 8 25.89 17.86 5.21
CA ALA A 8 27.08 18.51 5.77
C ALA A 8 26.76 19.89 6.37
N SER A 9 25.67 20.52 5.93
CA SER A 9 25.21 21.84 6.39
C SER A 9 23.87 21.77 7.14
N HIS A 10 23.63 22.73 8.04
CA HIS A 10 22.37 22.88 8.76
C HIS A 10 21.15 23.05 7.80
N GLU A 11 21.35 23.76 6.70
CA GLU A 11 20.34 23.94 5.64
C GLU A 11 19.95 22.59 4.99
N GLU A 12 20.92 21.71 4.77
CA GLU A 12 20.69 20.38 4.16
C GLU A 12 19.98 19.43 5.13
N GLN A 13 20.22 19.56 6.43
CA GLN A 13 19.49 18.83 7.47
C GLN A 13 18.02 19.28 7.55
N ALA A 14 17.78 20.59 7.50
CA ALA A 14 16.43 21.15 7.47
C ALA A 14 15.67 20.73 6.21
N TYR A 15 16.32 20.77 5.05
CA TYR A 15 15.77 20.26 3.78
C TYR A 15 15.42 18.78 3.87
N SER A 16 16.36 17.94 4.32
CA SER A 16 16.16 16.49 4.43
C SER A 16 15.01 16.15 5.39
N THR A 17 14.92 16.85 6.52
CA THR A 17 13.83 16.68 7.48
C THR A 17 12.46 17.03 6.87
N ARG A 18 12.37 18.17 6.18
CA ARG A 18 11.14 18.56 5.47
C ARG A 18 10.79 17.56 4.37
N PHE A 19 11.78 17.13 3.60
CA PHE A 19 11.59 16.17 2.52
C PHE A 19 11.08 14.82 3.03
N VAL A 20 11.66 14.29 4.11
CA VAL A 20 11.20 13.05 4.75
C VAL A 20 9.76 13.19 5.23
N ARG A 21 9.40 14.28 5.90
CA ARG A 21 8.01 14.53 6.35
C ARG A 21 7.03 14.59 5.18
N CYS A 22 7.38 15.30 4.11
CA CYS A 22 6.57 15.34 2.89
C CYS A 22 6.42 13.93 2.30
N ARG A 23 7.50 13.16 2.21
CA ARG A 23 7.48 11.79 1.69
C ARG A 23 6.58 10.89 2.53
N SER A 24 6.72 10.90 3.85
CA SER A 24 5.88 10.11 4.75
C SER A 24 4.40 10.45 4.62
N THR A 25 4.07 11.73 4.41
CA THR A 25 2.69 12.17 4.20
C THR A 25 2.14 11.67 2.87
N VAL A 26 2.92 11.79 1.80
CA VAL A 26 2.55 11.31 0.46
C VAL A 26 2.44 9.79 0.42
N GLU A 27 3.40 9.06 1.00
CA GLU A 27 3.38 7.60 1.09
C GLU A 27 2.18 7.09 1.90
N ARG A 28 1.85 7.74 3.02
CA ARG A 28 0.64 7.41 3.79
C ARG A 28 -0.63 7.66 2.99
N CYS A 29 -0.71 8.79 2.29
CA CYS A 29 -1.84 9.10 1.41
C CYS A 29 -1.99 8.07 0.28
N ILE A 30 -0.89 7.71 -0.37
CA ILE A 30 -0.85 6.66 -1.40
C ILE A 30 -1.27 5.31 -0.80
N GLY A 31 -0.83 4.98 0.41
CA GLY A 31 -1.22 3.75 1.11
C GLY A 31 -2.73 3.69 1.38
N LEU A 32 -3.31 4.77 1.91
CA LEU A 32 -4.75 4.88 2.15
C LEU A 32 -5.55 4.77 0.86
N LEU A 33 -5.12 5.48 -0.18
CA LEU A 33 -5.73 5.42 -1.50
C LEU A 33 -5.66 3.99 -2.06
N LYS A 34 -4.49 3.34 -2.00
CA LYS A 34 -4.31 1.95 -2.44
C LYS A 34 -5.17 0.95 -1.68
N GLY A 35 -5.31 1.10 -0.36
CA GLY A 35 -6.18 0.26 0.46
C GLY A 35 -7.65 0.38 0.04
N GLN A 36 -8.11 1.59 -0.33
CA GLN A 36 -9.46 1.75 -0.88
C GLN A 36 -9.60 1.30 -2.34
N PHE A 37 -8.53 1.37 -3.13
CA PHE A 37 -8.52 0.88 -4.51
C PHE A 37 -8.64 -0.64 -4.63
N TRP A 38 -8.44 -1.40 -3.54
CA TRP A 38 -8.55 -2.86 -3.59
C TRP A 38 -9.90 -3.34 -4.11
N TYR A 39 -10.99 -2.62 -3.82
CA TYR A 39 -12.31 -2.94 -4.37
C TYR A 39 -12.45 -2.71 -5.88
N LEU A 40 -11.62 -1.84 -6.47
CA LEU A 40 -11.75 -1.47 -7.88
C LEU A 40 -10.86 -2.32 -8.80
N LEU A 41 -9.77 -2.92 -8.30
CA LEU A 41 -8.76 -3.59 -9.13
C LEU A 41 -8.31 -4.94 -8.56
N LYS A 42 -8.90 -6.03 -9.06
CA LYS A 42 -8.48 -7.42 -8.80
C LYS A 42 -6.98 -7.68 -9.07
N HIS A 43 -6.39 -6.97 -10.04
CA HIS A 43 -5.00 -7.18 -10.46
C HIS A 43 -3.97 -6.27 -9.76
N ARG A 44 -4.37 -5.36 -8.86
CA ARG A 44 -3.48 -4.42 -8.14
C ARG A 44 -2.50 -3.59 -9.00
N THR A 45 -2.67 -3.62 -10.33
CA THR A 45 -1.88 -2.88 -11.31
C THR A 45 -2.79 -2.01 -12.17
N MET A 46 -2.45 -0.72 -12.25
CA MET A 46 -3.24 0.27 -12.97
C MET A 46 -3.00 0.15 -14.48
N HIS A 47 -3.82 -0.61 -15.18
CA HIS A 47 -3.82 -0.72 -16.64
C HIS A 47 -4.55 0.44 -17.34
N TYR A 48 -4.60 1.61 -16.71
CA TYR A 48 -5.29 2.77 -17.25
C TYR A 48 -4.31 3.79 -17.81
N MET A 49 -4.75 4.53 -18.83
CA MET A 49 -4.06 5.74 -19.27
C MET A 49 -3.91 6.71 -18.08
N PRO A 50 -2.81 7.46 -18.00
CA PRO A 50 -2.51 8.33 -16.86
C PRO A 50 -3.61 9.37 -16.57
N LEU A 51 -4.34 9.80 -17.59
CA LEU A 51 -5.48 10.71 -17.43
C LEU A 51 -6.64 10.04 -16.68
N THR A 52 -7.03 8.84 -17.08
CA THR A 52 -8.10 8.07 -16.43
C THR A 52 -7.70 7.68 -15.00
N ALA A 53 -6.44 7.30 -14.81
CA ALA A 53 -5.85 7.05 -13.51
C ALA A 53 -6.00 8.26 -12.56
N ALA A 54 -5.68 9.46 -13.04
CA ALA A 54 -5.82 10.68 -12.25
C ALA A 54 -7.27 10.96 -11.85
N ILE A 55 -8.24 10.72 -12.75
CA ILE A 55 -9.67 10.89 -12.46
C ILE A 55 -10.12 9.93 -11.35
N ILE A 56 -9.71 8.65 -11.44
CA ILE A 56 -10.01 7.64 -10.43
C ILE A 56 -9.40 8.02 -9.07
N ILE A 57 -8.16 8.52 -9.05
CA ILE A 57 -7.51 9.06 -7.85
C ILE A 57 -8.26 10.23 -7.25
N MET A 58 -8.69 11.19 -8.06
CA MET A 58 -9.47 12.33 -7.58
C MET A 58 -10.81 11.89 -6.98
N ALA A 59 -11.53 10.98 -7.64
CA ALA A 59 -12.79 10.45 -7.14
C ALA A 59 -12.61 9.75 -5.77
N CYS A 60 -11.60 8.91 -5.63
CA CYS A 60 -11.32 8.22 -4.37
C CYS A 60 -10.90 9.19 -3.24
N ALA A 61 -10.13 10.24 -3.54
CA ALA A 61 -9.80 11.27 -2.56
C ALA A 61 -11.06 12.01 -2.07
N VAL A 62 -11.99 12.34 -2.97
CA VAL A 62 -13.27 12.97 -2.61
C VAL A 62 -14.11 12.04 -1.74
N ILE A 63 -14.26 10.76 -2.13
CA ILE A 63 -15.02 9.78 -1.36
C ILE A 63 -14.40 9.58 0.02
N TYR A 64 -13.08 9.52 0.12
CA TYR A 64 -12.37 9.39 1.39
C TYR A 64 -12.60 10.60 2.31
N ASN A 65 -12.55 11.82 1.76
CA ASN A 65 -12.83 13.02 2.54
C ASN A 65 -14.28 13.06 3.05
N ILE A 66 -15.23 12.58 2.25
CA ILE A 66 -16.63 12.43 2.65
C ILE A 66 -16.75 11.37 3.77
N ALA A 67 -16.12 10.21 3.60
CA ALA A 67 -16.12 9.15 4.62
C ALA A 67 -15.53 9.63 5.96
N LEU A 68 -14.45 10.42 5.91
CA LEU A 68 -13.87 11.06 7.09
C LEU A 68 -14.84 12.05 7.76
N LEU A 69 -15.55 12.87 6.98
CA LEU A 69 -16.52 13.83 7.50
C LEU A 69 -17.66 13.13 8.27
N TYR A 70 -18.10 11.97 7.78
CA TYR A 70 -19.15 11.17 8.40
C TYR A 70 -18.62 10.11 9.39
N ASN A 71 -17.32 10.12 9.70
CA ASN A 71 -16.64 9.16 10.57
C ASN A 71 -17.00 7.69 10.23
N VAL A 72 -17.08 7.38 8.94
CA VAL A 72 -17.35 6.02 8.46
C VAL A 72 -16.10 5.20 8.71
N GLU A 73 -16.23 4.08 9.43
CA GLU A 73 -15.12 3.15 9.63
C GLU A 73 -14.60 2.65 8.28
N ASN A 74 -13.28 2.56 8.14
CA ASN A 74 -12.70 2.00 6.94
C ASN A 74 -13.15 0.53 6.81
N PRO A 75 -13.54 0.08 5.61
CA PRO A 75 -13.86 -1.32 5.41
C PRO A 75 -12.65 -2.19 5.79
N PRO A 76 -12.87 -3.38 6.36
CA PRO A 76 -11.80 -4.30 6.69
C PRO A 76 -10.97 -4.62 5.44
N GLU A 77 -9.66 -4.77 5.61
CA GLU A 77 -8.76 -5.26 4.56
C GLU A 77 -9.26 -6.64 4.10
N ILE A 78 -9.81 -6.72 2.90
CA ILE A 78 -10.16 -7.99 2.28
C ILE A 78 -8.85 -8.60 1.75
N LEU A 79 -8.40 -9.67 2.39
CA LEU A 79 -7.32 -10.51 1.88
C LEU A 79 -7.88 -11.30 0.70
N ASP A 80 -7.43 -10.95 -0.51
CA ASP A 80 -7.77 -11.71 -1.72
C ASP A 80 -6.91 -12.98 -1.81
N ASP A 81 -7.30 -13.95 -2.63
CA ASP A 81 -6.56 -15.22 -2.85
C ASP A 81 -5.08 -15.02 -3.23
N ILE A 82 -4.72 -13.82 -3.69
CA ILE A 82 -3.36 -13.40 -4.06
C ILE A 82 -2.47 -13.18 -2.82
N ASP A 83 -3.06 -12.82 -1.67
CA ASP A 83 -2.36 -12.57 -0.40
C ASP A 83 -2.26 -13.81 0.50
N LEU A 84 -2.94 -14.90 0.12
CA LEU A 84 -2.77 -16.19 0.79
C LEU A 84 -1.42 -16.76 0.38
N GLU A 85 -0.45 -16.82 1.31
CA GLU A 85 0.72 -17.66 1.12
C GLU A 85 0.25 -19.08 0.81
N PRO A 86 0.81 -19.75 -0.21
CA PRO A 86 0.44 -21.12 -0.53
C PRO A 86 0.69 -21.96 0.72
N VAL A 87 -0.37 -22.54 1.27
CA VAL A 87 -0.27 -23.43 2.43
C VAL A 87 0.75 -24.50 2.07
N PRO A 88 1.87 -24.63 2.83
CA PRO A 88 2.88 -25.63 2.53
C PRO A 88 2.18 -26.99 2.50
N PRO A 89 2.54 -27.86 1.53
CA PRO A 89 1.98 -29.21 1.46
C PRO A 89 2.10 -29.86 2.85
N PRO A 90 1.05 -30.56 3.32
CA PRO A 90 1.15 -31.26 4.59
C PRO A 90 2.40 -32.14 4.54
N LEU A 91 3.24 -32.03 5.58
CA LEU A 91 4.41 -32.89 5.74
C LEU A 91 3.87 -34.33 5.81
N LEU A 92 3.85 -35.02 4.67
CA LEU A 92 3.57 -36.44 4.64
C LEU A 92 4.59 -37.07 5.59
N PRO A 93 4.17 -37.89 6.57
CA PRO A 93 5.12 -38.61 7.39
C PRO A 93 6.04 -39.39 6.45
N SER A 94 7.34 -39.11 6.55
CA SER A 94 8.36 -39.71 5.70
C SER A 94 8.10 -41.20 5.64
N ALA A 95 7.97 -41.76 4.43
CA ALA A 95 7.70 -43.18 4.22
C ALA A 95 8.72 -44.11 4.91
N ASP A 96 9.83 -43.55 5.39
CA ASP A 96 10.84 -44.20 6.23
C ASP A 96 10.38 -44.64 7.63
N MET A 97 9.19 -44.25 8.11
CA MET A 97 8.68 -44.70 9.41
C MET A 97 7.78 -45.95 9.34
N MET A 98 7.56 -46.50 8.14
CA MET A 98 6.73 -47.71 7.91
C MET A 98 7.56 -48.95 7.53
N LEU A 99 8.89 -48.88 7.60
CA LEU A 99 9.82 -49.97 7.23
C LEU A 99 10.77 -50.37 8.37
N ARG A 100 10.31 -50.32 9.62
CA ARG A 100 10.98 -50.95 10.76
C ARG A 100 10.09 -51.97 11.44
#